data_AF-W1XJN0-F1
#
_entry.id   AF-W1XJN0-F1
#
_cell.length_a   1.000
_cell.length_b   1.000
_cell.length_c   1.000
_cell.angle_alpha   90.00
_cell.angle_beta   90.00
_cell.angle_gamma   90.00
#
_symmetry.space_group_name_H-M   'P 1'
#
loop_
_entity.id
_entity.type
_entity.pdbx_description
1 polymer ?
#
loop_
_entity_poly.entity_id
_entity_poly.type
_entity_poly.pdbx_seq_one_letter_code
_entity_poly.pdbx_strand_id
1 'polypeptide(L)'
;FHNCLTQTSIGKVGLDYLKKRGLTQETIETFKLGFAPDGWDKLYRAFHERGIDDSILLELNLVRKNQKGQFYDFFRNRIMFPIMDGKGRVVAFGGRVMDDSTP
;
A
#
# COMPACT_ATOMS: atom_id res chain seq x y z
N PHE A 1 2.57 1.04 3.91
CA PHE A 1 1.09 1.05 3.84
C PHE A 1 0.41 1.25 5.18
N HIS A 2 0.70 0.45 6.21
CA HIS A 2 0.04 0.58 7.53
C HIS A 2 0.18 1.99 8.13
N ASN A 3 1.41 2.51 8.26
CA ASN A 3 1.61 3.88 8.74
C ASN A 3 0.95 4.94 7.84
N CYS A 4 0.81 4.68 6.53
CA CYS A 4 0.07 5.58 5.67
C CYS A 4 -1.40 5.65 6.11
N LEU A 5 -2.03 4.49 6.38
CA LEU A 5 -3.41 4.41 6.86
C LEU A 5 -3.59 5.07 8.24
N THR A 6 -2.70 4.81 9.19
CA THR A 6 -2.92 5.14 10.61
C THR A 6 -2.30 6.45 11.06
N GLN A 7 -1.28 6.96 10.38
CA GLN A 7 -0.46 8.10 10.86
C GLN A 7 -0.45 9.31 9.90
N THR A 8 -1.12 9.23 8.76
CA THR A 8 -1.08 10.33 7.77
C THR A 8 -2.46 10.84 7.42
N SER A 9 -2.56 12.12 7.10
CA SER A 9 -3.81 12.75 6.63
C SER A 9 -4.32 12.11 5.34
N ILE A 10 -3.43 11.70 4.43
CA ILE A 10 -3.78 11.04 3.18
C ILE A 10 -4.36 9.63 3.40
N GLY A 11 -4.09 8.99 4.54
CA GLY A 11 -4.67 7.71 4.92
C GLY A 11 -6.11 7.75 5.42
N LYS A 12 -6.61 8.95 5.77
CA LYS A 12 -7.91 9.11 6.42
C LYS A 12 -9.06 8.50 5.63
N VAL A 13 -9.04 8.64 4.29
CA VAL A 13 -10.05 8.03 3.42
C VAL A 13 -10.10 6.51 3.52
N GLY A 14 -8.94 5.84 3.60
CA GLY A 14 -8.87 4.40 3.79
C GLY A 14 -9.35 3.98 5.18
N LEU A 15 -9.01 4.77 6.21
CA LEU A 15 -9.41 4.49 7.58
C LEU A 15 -10.93 4.63 7.76
N ASP A 16 -11.51 5.69 7.21
CA ASP A 16 -12.95 5.95 7.25
C ASP A 16 -13.73 4.85 6.50
N TYR A 17 -13.19 4.37 5.37
CA TYR A 17 -13.75 3.23 4.65
C TYR A 17 -13.78 1.95 5.52
N LEU A 18 -12.66 1.61 6.17
CA LEU A 18 -12.60 0.41 7.01
C LEU A 18 -13.52 0.51 8.23
N LYS A 19 -13.61 1.70 8.85
CA LYS A 19 -14.55 1.96 9.96
C LYS A 19 -16.00 1.83 9.51
N LYS A 20 -16.36 2.38 8.34
CA LYS A 20 -17.71 2.22 7.75
C LYS A 20 -18.06 0.76 7.46
N ARG A 21 -17.05 -0.09 7.24
CA ARG A 21 -17.18 -1.54 7.06
C ARG A 21 -17.20 -2.32 8.38
N GLY A 22 -17.14 -1.64 9.53
CA GLY A 22 -17.24 -2.24 10.86
C GLY A 22 -15.92 -2.77 11.42
N LEU A 23 -14.78 -2.44 10.82
CA LEU A 23 -13.48 -2.86 11.35
C LEU A 23 -13.07 -1.96 12.51
N THR A 24 -12.68 -2.58 13.62
CA THR A 24 -12.16 -1.91 14.81
C THR A 24 -10.70 -1.49 14.60
N GLN A 25 -10.22 -0.53 15.41
CA GLN A 25 -8.80 -0.19 15.42
C GLN A 25 -7.94 -1.41 15.76
N GLU A 26 -8.38 -2.23 16.73
CA GLU A 26 -7.70 -3.47 17.11
C GLU A 26 -7.52 -4.43 15.93
N THR A 27 -8.56 -4.63 15.11
CA THR A 27 -8.46 -5.44 13.88
C THR A 27 -7.47 -4.82 12.88
N ILE A 28 -7.51 -3.50 12.70
CA ILE A 28 -6.59 -2.80 11.79
C ILE A 28 -5.13 -3.00 12.21
N GLU A 29 -4.83 -2.88 13.51
CA GLU A 29 -3.50 -3.10 14.08
C GLU A 29 -3.07 -4.57 13.98
N THR A 30 -3.94 -5.49 14.42
CA THR A 30 -3.66 -6.94 14.49
C THR A 30 -3.31 -7.49 13.11
N PHE A 31 -4.08 -7.12 12.08
CA PHE A 31 -3.86 -7.58 10.72
C PHE A 31 -2.94 -6.65 9.91
N LYS A 32 -2.38 -5.61 10.53
CA LYS A 32 -1.49 -4.61 9.90
C LYS A 32 -2.08 -4.05 8.60
N LEU A 33 -3.38 -3.80 8.59
CA LEU A 33 -4.08 -3.27 7.42
C LEU A 33 -3.47 -1.93 7.02
N GLY A 34 -3.40 -1.67 5.73
CA GLY A 34 -2.76 -0.47 5.21
C GLY A 34 -3.56 0.22 4.12
N PHE A 35 -3.02 1.33 3.64
CA PHE A 35 -3.59 2.08 2.54
C PHE A 35 -2.49 2.45 1.56
N ALA A 36 -2.76 2.19 0.27
CA ALA A 36 -2.02 2.72 -0.85
C ALA A 36 -2.79 3.97 -1.34
N PRO A 37 -2.26 5.19 -1.11
CA PRO A 37 -2.93 6.41 -1.49
C PRO A 37 -3.11 6.51 -3.00
N ASP A 38 -4.06 7.34 -3.42
CA ASP A 38 -4.10 7.77 -4.81
C ASP A 38 -2.89 8.69 -5.09
N GLY A 39 -2.19 8.40 -6.18
CA GLY A 39 -0.89 8.98 -6.50
C GLY A 39 -0.03 8.04 -7.33
N TRP A 40 0.75 8.62 -8.24
CA TRP A 40 1.53 7.85 -9.20
C TRP A 40 2.86 7.32 -8.65
N ASP A 41 3.47 7.97 -7.65
CA ASP A 41 4.85 7.68 -7.25
C ASP A 41 5.14 7.91 -5.75
N LYS A 42 4.11 7.91 -4.91
CA LYS A 42 4.28 8.21 -3.47
C LYS A 42 5.09 7.13 -2.75
N LEU A 43 4.83 5.86 -3.05
CA LEU A 43 5.59 4.73 -2.52
C LEU A 43 7.00 4.76 -3.07
N TYR A 44 7.15 4.95 -4.38
CA TYR A 44 8.45 5.04 -5.03
C TYR A 44 9.33 6.10 -4.35
N ARG A 45 8.85 7.35 -4.26
CA ARG A 45 9.60 8.44 -3.60
C ARG A 45 9.95 8.11 -2.15
N ALA A 46 8.98 7.60 -1.38
CA ALA A 46 9.19 7.30 0.04
C ALA A 46 10.25 6.20 0.28
N PHE A 47 10.43 5.25 -0.65
CA PHE A 47 11.48 4.24 -0.54
C PHE A 47 12.79 4.68 -1.17
N HIS A 48 12.75 5.41 -2.29
CA HIS A 48 13.92 5.97 -2.94
C HIS A 48 14.65 6.97 -2.04
N GLU A 49 13.92 7.85 -1.34
CA GLU A 49 14.48 8.77 -0.33
C GLU A 49 15.14 8.05 0.86
N ARG A 50 14.80 6.77 1.08
CA ARG A 50 15.42 5.91 2.11
C ARG A 50 16.59 5.09 1.57
N GLY A 51 16.98 5.29 0.31
CA GLY A 51 18.08 4.59 -0.33
C GLY A 51 17.79 3.13 -0.65
N ILE A 52 16.52 2.73 -0.78
CA ILE A 52 16.18 1.39 -1.26
C ILE A 52 16.40 1.34 -2.77
N ASP A 53 17.11 0.30 -3.21
CA ASP A 53 17.42 0.09 -4.62
C ASP A 53 16.15 -0.11 -5.46
N ASP A 54 16.05 0.63 -6.57
CA ASP A 54 14.91 0.59 -7.48
C ASP A 54 14.68 -0.83 -8.05
N SER A 55 15.74 -1.63 -8.22
CA SER A 55 15.64 -3.02 -8.69
C SER A 55 14.89 -3.92 -7.70
N ILE A 56 15.08 -3.71 -6.40
CA ILE A 56 14.33 -4.44 -5.35
C ILE A 56 12.85 -4.08 -5.43
N LEU A 57 12.53 -2.78 -5.62
CA LEU A 57 11.14 -2.34 -5.72
C LEU A 57 10.44 -2.90 -6.96
N LEU A 58 11.16 -3.05 -8.08
CA LEU A 58 10.68 -3.70 -9.30
C LEU A 58 10.45 -5.19 -9.10
N GLU A 59 11.44 -5.90 -8.54
CA GLU A 59 11.38 -7.34 -8.29
C GLU A 59 10.20 -7.71 -7.38
N LEU A 60 9.97 -6.91 -6.33
CA LEU A 60 8.86 -7.10 -5.40
C LEU A 60 7.50 -6.63 -5.95
N ASN A 61 7.42 -6.17 -7.20
CA ASN A 61 6.22 -5.61 -7.81
C ASN A 61 5.58 -4.47 -7.00
N LEU A 62 6.38 -3.70 -6.25
CA LEU A 62 5.90 -2.51 -5.54
C LEU A 62 5.84 -1.30 -6.47
N VAL A 63 6.69 -1.28 -7.50
CA VAL A 63 6.69 -0.28 -8.56
C VAL A 63 6.73 -0.95 -9.94
N ARG A 64 6.41 -0.16 -10.96
CA ARG A 64 6.50 -0.48 -12.39
C ARG A 64 7.28 0.63 -13.09
N LYS A 65 7.81 0.33 -14.28
CA LYS A 65 8.52 1.30 -15.11
C LYS A 65 7.78 1.46 -16.44
N ASN A 66 7.48 2.70 -16.82
CA ASN A 66 6.82 2.97 -18.11
C ASN A 66 7.84 2.94 -19.26
N GLN A 67 7.36 3.07 -20.52
CA GLN A 67 8.22 3.07 -21.71
C GLN A 67 9.23 4.23 -21.74
N LYS A 68 8.94 5.34 -21.05
CA LYS A 68 9.85 6.49 -20.91
C LYS A 68 10.86 6.32 -19.77
N GLY A 69 10.86 5.16 -19.11
CA GLY A 69 11.76 4.85 -18.01
C GLY A 69 11.36 5.45 -16.66
N GLN A 70 10.16 6.00 -16.52
CA GLN A 70 9.69 6.57 -15.25
C GLN A 70 9.06 5.49 -14.37
N PHE A 71 9.40 5.52 -13.08
CA PHE A 71 8.84 4.61 -12.09
C PHE A 71 7.48 5.11 -11.59
N TYR A 72 6.58 4.17 -11.32
CA TYR A 72 5.28 4.45 -10.73
C TYR A 72 4.81 3.32 -9.83
N ASP A 73 4.02 3.66 -8.81
CA ASP A 73 3.51 2.75 -7.80
C ASP A 73 2.60 1.70 -8.44
N PHE A 74 2.80 0.41 -8.11
CA PHE A 74 1.94 -0.66 -8.60
C PHE A 74 0.56 -0.63 -7.94
N PHE A 75 0.51 -0.41 -6.63
CA PHE A 75 -0.73 -0.26 -5.87
C PHE A 75 -1.10 1.22 -5.72
N ARG A 76 -2.31 1.57 -6.12
CA ARG A 76 -2.86 2.94 -6.02
C ARG A 76 -4.34 2.87 -5.63
N ASN A 77 -4.78 3.82 -4.81
CA ASN A 77 -6.16 3.94 -4.33
C ASN A 77 -6.76 2.62 -3.79
N ARG A 78 -6.03 1.92 -2.92
CA ARG A 78 -6.39 0.57 -2.44
C ARG A 78 -6.21 0.40 -0.93
N ILE A 79 -7.14 -0.30 -0.28
CA ILE A 79 -6.85 -0.92 1.02
C ILE A 79 -5.88 -2.07 0.80
N MET A 80 -4.83 -2.09 1.60
CA MET A 80 -3.74 -3.05 1.50
C MET A 80 -3.85 -4.08 2.61
N PHE A 81 -3.82 -5.35 2.23
CA PHE A 81 -3.85 -6.51 3.11
C PHE A 81 -2.51 -7.22 3.01
N PRO A 82 -1.65 -7.17 4.04
CA PRO A 82 -0.39 -7.89 4.01
C PRO A 82 -0.65 -9.41 4.07
N ILE A 83 0.03 -10.15 3.21
CA ILE A 83 0.06 -11.61 3.24
C ILE A 83 1.37 -12.01 3.94
N MET A 84 1.25 -12.76 5.03
CA MET A 84 2.39 -13.14 5.86
C MET A 84 2.69 -14.63 5.74
N ASP A 85 3.97 -14.98 5.85
CA ASP A 85 4.38 -16.38 6.00
C ASP A 85 4.16 -16.88 7.44
N GLY A 86 4.47 -18.16 7.70
CA GLY A 86 4.33 -18.76 9.03
C GLY A 86 5.22 -18.13 10.12
N LYS A 87 6.15 -17.25 9.76
CA LYS A 87 6.99 -16.48 10.70
C LYS A 87 6.49 -15.03 10.87
N GLY A 88 5.36 -14.67 10.27
CA GLY A 88 4.80 -13.32 10.34
C GLY A 88 5.53 -12.31 9.45
N ARG A 89 6.39 -12.74 8.53
CA ARG A 89 7.07 -11.86 7.57
C ARG A 89 6.13 -11.59 6.41
N VAL A 90 6.03 -10.33 5.99
CA VAL A 90 5.21 -9.96 4.83
C VAL A 90 5.88 -10.46 3.56
N VAL A 91 5.19 -11.30 2.80
CA VAL A 91 5.69 -11.91 1.55
C VAL A 91 4.93 -11.45 0.31
N ALA A 92 3.71 -10.91 0.49
CA ALA A 92 2.92 -10.35 -0.59
C ALA A 92 1.88 -9.35 -0.04
N PHE A 93 1.15 -8.71 -0.96
CA PHE A 93 0.03 -7.83 -0.61
C PHE A 93 -1.19 -8.13 -1.49
N GLY A 94 -2.35 -8.24 -0.85
CA GLY A 94 -3.65 -8.09 -1.50
C GLY A 94 -4.09 -6.63 -1.50
N GLY A 95 -4.85 -6.22 -2.52
CA GLY A 95 -5.35 -4.85 -2.65
C GLY A 95 -6.84 -4.80 -2.98
N ARG A 96 -7.63 -4.11 -2.16
CA ARG A 96 -9.05 -3.83 -2.46
C ARG A 96 -9.17 -2.41 -3.01
N VAL A 97 -9.66 -2.27 -4.24
CA VAL A 97 -9.97 -0.97 -4.85
C VAL A 97 -10.99 -0.20 -4.02
N MET A 98 -10.79 1.11 -3.95
CA MET A 98 -11.65 2.04 -3.20
C MET A 98 -12.73 2.69 -4.09
N ASP A 99 -12.66 2.46 -5.39
CA ASP A 99 -13.58 2.93 -6.42
C ASP A 99 -14.11 1.74 -7.26
N ASP A 100 -14.83 2.04 -8.33
CA ASP A 100 -15.38 1.06 -9.26
C ASP A 100 -14.36 0.58 -10.32
N SER A 101 -13.06 0.89 -10.15
CA SER A 101 -12.04 0.40 -11.07
C SER A 101 -11.89 -1.11 -10.97
N THR A 102 -11.75 -1.76 -12.12
CA THR A 102 -11.46 -3.20 -12.20
C THR A 102 -9.98 -3.47 -11.90
N PRO A 103 -9.62 -4.69 -11.43
CA PRO A 103 -8.30 -5.03 -10.91
C PRO A 103 -7.13 -4.67 -11.81
#